data_AF-A0A1I3W0I4-F1
#
_entry.id   AF-A0A1I3W0I4-F1
#
_cell.length_a   1.000
_cell.length_b   1.000
_cell.length_c   1.000
_cell.angle_alpha   90.00
_cell.angle_beta   90.00
_cell.angle_gamma   90.00
#
_symmetry.space_group_name_H-M   'P 1'
#
loop_
_entity.id
_entity.type
_entity.pdbx_description
1 polymer ?
#
loop_
_entity_poly.entity_id
_entity_poly.type
_entity_poly.pdbx_seq_one_letter_code
_entity_poly.pdbx_strand_id
1 'polypeptide(L)'
;MTDKAISPLRRRMIEDMTIRKFAPKTQHDYVQRVKHFAAFLGRSPDTASFEDVRRYQLHLASSGVGVPTINLTVSTLRFFFKVTLRRHEIVEHTHVVHEPRKLPVVLSVEEVARLLDAAPGLKYKAALSVAYGAGLRANEVVSLKISDVDSQRMIIRVEQGKGGKDRNVMLSPSLLELLRT
;
A
#
# COMPACT_ATOMS: atom_id res chain seq x y z
N MET A 1 5.73 -22.85 13.41
CA MET A 1 5.05 -21.54 13.42
C MET A 1 3.78 -21.73 14.24
N THR A 2 3.70 -21.14 15.42
CA THR A 2 2.57 -21.36 16.35
C THR A 2 1.29 -20.84 15.72
N ASP A 3 0.40 -21.78 15.37
CA ASP A 3 -0.95 -21.54 14.90
C ASP A 3 -1.77 -20.97 16.06
N LYS A 4 -1.55 -19.68 16.36
CA LYS A 4 -2.39 -18.96 17.32
C LYS A 4 -3.76 -18.82 16.68
N ALA A 5 -4.70 -19.60 17.20
CA ALA A 5 -6.11 -19.55 16.83
C ALA A 5 -6.56 -18.09 16.64
N ILE A 6 -7.02 -17.77 15.44
CA ILE A 6 -7.51 -16.44 15.08
C ILE A 6 -8.72 -16.12 15.98
N SER A 7 -8.67 -14.99 16.69
CA SER A 7 -9.78 -14.58 17.55
C SER A 7 -11.08 -14.40 16.75
N PRO A 8 -12.26 -14.67 17.32
CA PRO A 8 -13.54 -14.49 16.64
C PRO A 8 -13.71 -13.07 16.06
N LEU A 9 -13.25 -12.06 16.81
CA LEU A 9 -13.28 -10.66 16.40
C LEU A 9 -12.40 -10.40 15.16
N ARG A 10 -11.18 -10.96 15.13
CA ARG A 10 -10.28 -10.83 13.97
C ARG A 10 -10.86 -11.55 12.76
N ARG A 11 -11.45 -12.74 12.95
CA ARG A 11 -12.10 -13.49 11.86
C ARG A 11 -13.24 -12.68 11.24
N ARG A 12 -14.14 -12.14 12.08
CA ARG A 12 -15.25 -11.29 11.62
C ARG A 12 -14.77 -10.08 10.81
N MET A 13 -13.73 -9.38 11.28
CA MET A 13 -13.16 -8.24 10.54
C MET A 13 -12.61 -8.66 9.17
N ILE A 14 -11.95 -9.81 9.08
CA ILE A 14 -11.44 -10.37 7.82
C ILE A 14 -12.59 -10.70 6.86
N GLU A 15 -13.67 -11.31 7.38
CA GLU A 15 -14.88 -11.60 6.60
C GLU A 15 -15.54 -10.31 6.07
N ASP A 16 -15.70 -9.29 6.92
CA ASP A 16 -16.25 -7.98 6.53
C ASP A 16 -15.44 -7.33 5.39
N MET A 17 -14.11 -7.40 5.46
CA MET A 17 -13.22 -6.88 4.42
C MET A 17 -13.27 -7.73 3.15
N THR A 18 -13.40 -9.06 3.28
CA THR A 18 -13.49 -10.00 2.15
C THR A 18 -14.79 -9.81 1.37
N ILE A 19 -15.93 -9.63 2.04
CA ILE A 19 -17.22 -9.29 1.43
C ILE A 19 -17.09 -8.02 0.58
N ARG A 20 -16.32 -7.04 1.07
CA ARG A 20 -16.06 -5.75 0.40
C ARG A 20 -14.92 -5.80 -0.63
N LYS A 21 -14.39 -6.99 -0.93
CA LYS A 21 -13.32 -7.22 -1.92
C LYS A 21 -12.03 -6.45 -1.63
N PHE A 22 -11.68 -6.27 -0.36
CA PHE A 22 -10.39 -5.67 0.01
C PHE A 22 -9.25 -6.61 -0.37
N ALA A 23 -8.19 -6.07 -0.96
CA ALA A 23 -7.01 -6.84 -1.31
C ALA A 23 -6.34 -7.45 -0.06
N PRO A 24 -5.69 -8.63 -0.16
CA PRO A 24 -5.07 -9.31 0.98
C PRO A 24 -4.10 -8.44 1.78
N LYS A 25 -3.31 -7.59 1.08
CA LYS A 25 -2.40 -6.65 1.71
C LYS A 25 -3.15 -5.60 2.56
N THR A 26 -4.25 -5.05 2.04
CA THR A 26 -5.10 -4.12 2.79
C THR A 26 -5.69 -4.78 4.02
N GLN A 27 -6.16 -6.03 3.89
CA GLN A 27 -6.69 -6.79 5.03
C GLN A 27 -5.62 -6.98 6.12
N HIS A 28 -4.40 -7.37 5.72
CA HIS A 28 -3.27 -7.50 6.63
C HIS A 28 -2.98 -6.18 7.35
N ASP A 29 -2.88 -5.07 6.62
CA ASP A 29 -2.54 -3.76 7.18
C ASP A 29 -3.60 -3.27 8.17
N TYR A 30 -4.87 -3.52 7.88
CA TYR A 30 -5.98 -3.18 8.77
C TYR A 30 -5.94 -4.00 10.05
N VAL A 31 -5.73 -5.32 9.94
CA VAL A 31 -5.59 -6.21 11.11
C VAL A 31 -4.41 -5.78 11.98
N GLN A 32 -3.26 -5.44 11.39
CA GLN A 32 -2.09 -4.99 12.15
C GLN A 32 -2.36 -3.69 12.91
N ARG A 33 -3.09 -2.75 12.31
CA ARG A 33 -3.45 -1.48 12.97
C ARG A 33 -4.40 -1.69 14.14
N VAL A 34 -5.39 -2.58 14.00
CA VAL A 34 -6.25 -2.98 15.13
C VAL A 34 -5.45 -3.70 16.21
N LYS A 35 -4.47 -4.52 15.83
CA LYS A 35 -3.56 -5.17 16.79
C LYS A 35 -2.72 -4.13 17.57
N HIS A 36 -2.16 -3.12 16.91
CA HIS A 36 -1.44 -2.05 17.59
C HIS A 36 -2.34 -1.24 18.53
N PHE A 37 -3.58 -0.98 18.11
CA PHE A 37 -4.56 -0.33 18.96
C PHE A 37 -4.90 -1.18 20.20
N ALA A 38 -5.14 -2.49 20.02
CA ALA A 38 -5.37 -3.40 21.14
C ALA A 38 -4.17 -3.47 22.10
N ALA A 39 -2.95 -3.45 21.56
CA ALA A 39 -1.72 -3.41 22.37
C ALA A 39 -1.62 -2.11 23.18
N PHE A 40 -1.97 -0.96 22.60
CA PHE A 40 -2.04 0.32 23.32
C PHE A 40 -3.07 0.31 24.45
N LEU A 41 -4.23 -0.33 24.23
CA LEU A 41 -5.28 -0.43 25.25
C LEU A 41 -4.96 -1.42 26.36
N GLY A 42 -4.11 -2.41 26.10
CA GLY A 42 -3.87 -3.54 27.01
C GLY A 42 -5.07 -4.48 27.18
N ARG A 43 -6.10 -4.32 26.34
CA ARG A 43 -7.36 -5.09 26.39
C ARG A 43 -7.97 -5.25 25.01
N SER A 44 -9.04 -6.04 24.91
CA SER A 44 -9.72 -6.30 23.64
C SER A 44 -10.27 -4.99 23.03
N PRO A 45 -10.04 -4.73 21.73
CA PRO A 45 -10.33 -3.43 21.11
C PRO A 45 -11.83 -3.14 20.92
N ASP A 46 -12.69 -4.15 21.04
CA ASP A 46 -14.15 -4.02 21.05
C ASP A 46 -14.70 -3.34 22.31
N THR A 47 -13.94 -3.39 23.41
CA THR A 47 -14.29 -2.75 24.70
C THR A 47 -13.95 -1.25 24.75
N ALA A 48 -13.37 -0.71 23.68
CA ALA A 48 -12.92 0.67 23.63
C ALA A 48 -14.09 1.68 23.66
N SER A 49 -13.88 2.80 24.34
CA SER A 49 -14.76 3.98 24.29
C SER A 49 -14.32 4.98 23.22
N PHE A 50 -15.11 6.04 22.99
CA PHE A 50 -14.66 7.14 22.13
C PHE A 50 -13.41 7.83 22.70
N GLU A 51 -13.32 7.96 24.03
CA GLU A 51 -12.17 8.57 24.71
C GLU A 51 -10.90 7.73 24.52
N ASP A 52 -11.02 6.40 24.46
CA ASP A 52 -9.90 5.51 24.14
C ASP A 52 -9.34 5.74 22.74
N VAL A 53 -10.23 5.92 21.76
CA VAL A 53 -9.84 6.22 20.38
C VAL A 53 -9.18 7.59 20.30
N ARG A 54 -9.72 8.59 21.00
CA ARG A 54 -9.13 9.93 21.10
C ARG A 54 -7.74 9.89 21.74
N ARG A 55 -7.57 9.17 22.85
CA ARG A 55 -6.26 8.96 23.51
C ARG A 55 -5.26 8.30 22.58
N TYR A 56 -5.69 7.33 21.78
CA TYR A 56 -4.80 6.69 20.82
C TYR A 56 -4.42 7.63 19.66
N GLN A 57 -5.34 8.46 19.15
CA GLN A 57 -5.00 9.48 18.15
C GLN A 57 -3.97 10.48 18.70
N LEU A 58 -4.13 10.93 19.95
CA LEU A 58 -3.16 11.80 20.62
C LEU A 58 -1.80 11.12 20.76
N HIS A 59 -1.77 9.84 21.16
CA HIS A 59 -0.54 9.06 21.23
C HIS A 59 0.17 8.95 19.86
N LEU A 60 -0.58 8.73 18.78
CA LEU A 60 0.01 8.68 17.43
C LEU A 60 0.59 10.04 17.00
N ALA A 61 -0.11 11.13 17.32
CA ALA A 61 0.36 12.48 17.03
C ALA A 61 1.62 12.85 17.84
N SER A 62 1.69 12.45 19.13
CA SER A 62 2.85 12.74 19.99
C SER A 62 4.06 11.86 19.70
N SER A 63 3.86 10.68 19.08
CA SER A 63 4.93 9.71 18.80
C SER A 63 5.71 9.99 17.52
N GLY A 64 5.48 11.14 16.86
CA GLY A 64 6.20 11.52 15.63
C GLY A 64 5.84 10.68 14.40
N VAL A 65 4.72 9.94 14.44
CA VAL A 65 4.28 9.10 13.32
C VAL A 65 3.81 10.00 12.17
N GLY A 66 4.22 9.67 10.94
CA GLY A 66 3.83 10.43 9.75
C GLY A 66 2.32 10.46 9.51
N VAL A 67 1.82 11.58 8.97
CA VAL A 67 0.40 11.82 8.70
C VAL A 67 -0.28 10.72 7.87
N PRO A 68 0.34 10.13 6.82
CA PRO A 68 -0.27 9.02 6.09
C PRO A 68 -0.57 7.81 6.98
N THR A 69 0.32 7.52 7.93
CA THR A 69 0.15 6.41 8.87
C THR A 69 -0.96 6.71 9.87
N ILE A 70 -1.07 7.96 10.36
CA ILE A 70 -2.18 8.40 11.21
C ILE A 70 -3.50 8.21 10.46
N ASN A 71 -3.62 8.78 9.26
CA ASN A 71 -4.85 8.75 8.47
C ASN A 71 -5.28 7.32 8.08
N LEU A 72 -4.32 6.45 7.77
CA LEU A 72 -4.62 5.04 7.51
C LEU A 72 -5.08 4.33 8.80
N THR A 73 -4.47 4.60 9.95
CA THR A 73 -4.96 4.07 11.25
C THR A 73 -6.38 4.57 11.53
N VAL A 74 -6.65 5.86 11.36
CA VAL A 74 -7.99 6.43 11.55
C VAL A 74 -9.00 5.76 10.62
N SER A 75 -8.67 5.59 9.33
CA SER A 75 -9.53 4.89 8.38
C SER A 75 -9.80 3.44 8.79
N THR A 76 -8.78 2.72 9.28
CA THR A 76 -8.94 1.37 9.82
C THR A 76 -9.84 1.34 11.06
N LEU A 77 -9.66 2.25 12.02
CA LEU A 77 -10.49 2.30 13.23
C LEU A 77 -11.93 2.65 12.88
N ARG A 78 -12.16 3.60 11.97
CA ARG A 78 -13.49 3.91 11.46
C ARG A 78 -14.14 2.69 10.82
N PHE A 79 -13.41 1.91 10.02
CA PHE A 79 -13.91 0.65 9.46
C PHE A 79 -14.25 -0.35 10.57
N PHE A 80 -13.34 -0.59 11.50
CA PHE A 80 -13.50 -1.54 12.59
C PHE A 80 -14.72 -1.22 13.46
N PHE A 81 -14.86 0.02 13.93
CA PHE A 81 -16.01 0.41 14.76
C PHE A 81 -17.32 0.45 13.96
N LYS A 82 -17.33 1.06 12.77
CA LYS A 82 -18.55 1.22 11.96
C LYS A 82 -19.06 -0.10 11.38
N VAL A 83 -18.17 -0.88 10.78
CA VAL A 83 -18.54 -2.06 9.99
C VAL A 83 -18.54 -3.32 10.86
N THR A 84 -17.43 -3.58 11.53
CA THR A 84 -17.27 -4.82 12.31
C THR A 84 -18.05 -4.79 13.62
N LEU A 85 -18.00 -3.69 14.35
CA LEU A 85 -18.69 -3.56 15.65
C LEU A 85 -20.06 -2.89 15.58
N ARG A 86 -20.43 -2.28 14.45
CA ARG A 86 -21.69 -1.53 14.27
C ARG A 86 -21.90 -0.35 15.23
N ARG A 87 -20.79 0.21 15.73
CA ARG A 87 -20.73 1.36 16.66
C ARG A 87 -20.41 2.63 15.89
N HIS A 88 -21.45 3.33 15.47
CA HIS A 88 -21.36 4.52 14.62
C HIS A 88 -20.91 5.75 15.42
N GLU A 89 -21.26 5.81 16.70
CA GLU A 89 -20.99 6.90 17.62
C GLU A 89 -19.48 7.18 17.79
N ILE A 90 -18.65 6.13 17.78
CA ILE A 90 -17.18 6.28 17.90
C ILE A 90 -16.58 6.97 16.67
N VAL A 91 -17.18 6.76 15.49
CA VAL A 91 -16.66 7.24 14.21
C VAL A 91 -16.72 8.77 14.13
N GLU A 92 -17.76 9.37 14.72
CA GLU A 92 -17.97 10.83 14.72
C GLU A 92 -16.89 11.58 15.50
N HIS A 93 -16.26 10.90 16.47
CA HIS A 93 -15.22 11.46 17.33
C HIS A 93 -13.80 11.20 16.81
N THR A 94 -13.65 10.70 15.57
CA THR A 94 -12.35 10.47 14.94
C THR A 94 -11.97 11.60 14.01
N HIS A 95 -10.76 12.15 14.20
CA HIS A 95 -10.23 13.21 13.34
C HIS A 95 -9.23 12.66 12.32
N VAL A 96 -9.38 13.09 11.07
CA VAL A 96 -8.38 12.89 10.01
C VAL A 96 -7.46 14.10 10.04
N VAL A 97 -6.16 13.87 9.96
CA VAL A 97 -5.16 14.95 9.94
C VAL A 97 -4.98 15.42 8.51
N HIS A 98 -5.10 16.73 8.28
CA HIS A 98 -4.83 17.30 6.97
C HIS A 98 -3.32 17.25 6.69
N GLU A 99 -2.96 16.71 5.52
CA GLU A 99 -1.59 16.73 5.03
C GLU A 99 -1.51 17.69 3.84
N PRO A 100 -0.76 18.80 3.94
CA PRO A 100 -0.50 19.65 2.80
C PRO A 100 0.15 18.83 1.69
N ARG A 101 -0.46 18.81 0.51
CA ARG A 101 0.14 18.16 -0.66
C ARG A 101 1.43 18.88 -1.02
N LYS A 102 2.56 18.23 -0.75
CA LYS A 102 3.86 18.67 -1.28
C LYS A 102 3.91 18.34 -2.77
N LEU A 103 4.40 19.26 -3.58
CA LEU A 103 4.69 18.97 -4.98
C LEU A 103 5.75 17.86 -5.02
N PRO A 104 5.57 16.81 -5.84
CA PRO A 104 6.60 15.81 -6.03
C PRO A 104 7.88 16.47 -6.54
N VAL A 105 9.02 16.10 -5.97
CA VAL A 105 10.31 16.44 -6.58
C VAL A 105 10.46 15.56 -7.82
N VAL A 106 10.59 16.18 -8.98
CA VAL A 106 10.81 15.50 -10.26
C VAL A 106 12.29 15.53 -10.57
N LEU A 107 12.88 14.36 -10.81
CA LEU A 107 14.30 14.24 -11.17
C LEU A 107 14.56 14.79 -12.57
N SER A 108 15.70 15.45 -12.75
CA SER A 108 16.19 15.82 -14.09
C SER A 108 16.63 14.58 -14.90
N VAL A 109 16.80 14.74 -16.20
CA VAL A 109 17.28 13.65 -17.06
C VAL A 109 18.67 13.15 -16.61
N GLU A 110 19.54 14.07 -16.19
CA GLU A 110 20.89 13.79 -15.70
C GLU A 110 20.85 13.07 -14.33
N GLU A 111 19.90 13.43 -13.46
CA GLU A 111 19.68 12.74 -12.19
C GLU A 111 19.18 11.31 -12.40
N VAL A 112 18.26 11.11 -13.35
CA VAL A 112 17.78 9.77 -13.70
C VAL A 112 18.92 8.94 -14.29
N ALA A 113 19.74 9.49 -15.18
CA ALA A 113 20.89 8.78 -15.73
C ALA A 113 21.85 8.30 -14.62
N ARG A 114 22.21 9.20 -13.69
CA ARG A 114 23.04 8.85 -12.52
C ARG A 114 22.39 7.77 -11.65
N LEU A 115 21.08 7.82 -11.44
CA LEU A 115 20.34 6.81 -10.68
C LEU A 115 20.41 5.43 -11.36
N LEU A 116 20.22 5.37 -12.67
CA LEU A 116 20.26 4.12 -13.44
C LEU A 116 21.67 3.52 -13.52
N ASP A 117 22.70 4.37 -13.61
CA ASP A 117 24.09 3.92 -13.64
C ASP A 117 24.60 3.45 -12.27
N ALA A 118 24.06 4.00 -11.18
CA ALA A 118 24.36 3.55 -9.82
C ALA A 118 23.63 2.25 -9.42
N ALA A 119 22.78 1.69 -10.28
CA ALA A 119 22.01 0.49 -9.98
C ALA A 119 22.94 -0.73 -9.77
N PRO A 120 22.72 -1.55 -8.71
CA PRO A 120 23.63 -2.64 -8.36
C PRO A 120 23.48 -3.86 -9.28
N GLY A 121 24.02 -3.77 -10.50
CA GLY A 121 24.02 -4.83 -11.50
C GLY A 121 22.85 -4.77 -12.50
N LEU A 122 22.95 -5.61 -13.54
CA LEU A 122 22.08 -5.55 -14.72
C LEU A 122 20.60 -5.72 -14.40
N LYS A 123 20.25 -6.63 -13.46
CA LYS A 123 18.86 -6.87 -13.05
C LYS A 123 18.17 -5.60 -12.53
N TYR A 124 18.85 -4.86 -11.64
CA TYR A 124 18.27 -3.64 -11.04
C TYR A 124 18.30 -2.48 -12.03
N LYS A 125 19.34 -2.39 -12.87
CA LYS A 125 19.39 -1.41 -13.96
C LYS A 125 18.21 -1.61 -14.92
N ALA A 126 17.94 -2.84 -15.33
CA ALA A 126 16.79 -3.20 -16.17
C ALA A 126 15.46 -2.86 -15.47
N ALA A 127 15.28 -3.27 -14.21
CA ALA A 127 14.05 -3.00 -13.46
C ALA A 127 13.75 -1.49 -13.33
N LEU A 128 14.76 -0.68 -12.99
CA LEU A 128 14.61 0.78 -12.89
C LEU A 128 14.40 1.43 -14.25
N SER A 129 15.08 0.95 -15.28
CA SER A 129 14.92 1.46 -16.66
C SER A 129 13.53 1.16 -17.21
N VAL A 130 12.94 0.00 -16.89
CA VAL A 130 11.55 -0.32 -17.23
C VAL A 130 10.58 0.58 -16.46
N ALA A 131 10.82 0.77 -15.15
CA ALA A 131 9.98 1.64 -14.33
C ALA A 131 9.94 3.08 -14.87
N TYR A 132 11.10 3.62 -15.24
CA TYR A 132 11.24 4.97 -15.78
C TYR A 132 10.76 5.07 -17.24
N GLY A 133 11.32 4.25 -18.13
CA GLY A 133 11.11 4.36 -19.58
C GLY A 133 9.72 3.94 -20.05
N ALA A 134 9.08 2.99 -19.36
CA ALA A 134 7.75 2.50 -19.71
C ALA A 134 6.67 2.87 -18.66
N GLY A 135 7.05 3.58 -17.58
CA GLY A 135 6.12 4.06 -16.56
C GLY A 135 5.43 2.95 -15.77
N LEU A 136 6.12 1.82 -15.55
CA LEU A 136 5.60 0.71 -14.74
C LEU A 136 5.70 1.02 -13.25
N ARG A 137 4.66 0.64 -12.50
CA ARG A 137 4.67 0.66 -11.04
C ARG A 137 5.58 -0.44 -10.51
N ALA A 138 6.10 -0.27 -9.29
CA ALA A 138 6.99 -1.26 -8.67
C ALA A 138 6.45 -2.71 -8.72
N ASN A 139 5.18 -2.93 -8.39
CA ASN A 139 4.59 -4.28 -8.48
C ASN A 139 4.44 -4.79 -9.92
N GLU A 140 4.21 -3.89 -10.88
CA GLU A 140 4.12 -4.23 -12.30
C GLU A 140 5.51 -4.66 -12.82
N VAL A 141 6.58 -3.97 -12.41
CA VAL A 141 7.98 -4.35 -12.74
C VAL A 141 8.34 -5.72 -12.16
N VAL A 142 8.02 -5.97 -10.89
CA VAL A 142 8.36 -7.24 -10.22
C VAL A 142 7.54 -8.42 -10.78
N SER A 143 6.36 -8.15 -11.34
CA SER A 143 5.47 -9.18 -11.90
C SER A 143 5.64 -9.39 -13.41
N LEU A 144 6.49 -8.59 -14.05
CA LEU A 144 6.70 -8.61 -15.51
C LEU A 144 7.32 -9.94 -15.96
N LYS A 145 6.73 -10.55 -16.99
CA LYS A 145 7.24 -11.80 -17.60
C LYS A 145 7.86 -11.52 -18.95
N ILE A 146 8.70 -12.44 -19.41
CA ILE A 146 9.30 -12.40 -20.75
C ILE A 146 8.20 -12.39 -21.83
N SER A 147 7.12 -13.16 -21.62
CA SER A 147 5.96 -13.23 -22.53
C SER A 147 5.21 -11.91 -22.70
N ASP A 148 5.40 -10.98 -21.78
CA ASP A 148 4.69 -9.70 -21.79
C ASP A 148 5.40 -8.68 -22.70
N VAL A 149 6.62 -8.97 -23.14
CA VAL A 149 7.43 -8.11 -24.00
C VAL A 149 7.23 -8.52 -25.46
N ASP A 150 6.46 -7.73 -26.20
CA ASP A 150 6.28 -7.91 -27.64
C ASP A 150 7.28 -7.01 -28.39
N SER A 151 8.40 -7.61 -28.78
CA SER A 151 9.44 -6.92 -29.55
C SER A 151 9.06 -6.65 -31.00
N GLN A 152 8.04 -7.32 -31.55
CA GLN A 152 7.59 -7.05 -32.93
C GLN A 152 6.74 -5.78 -32.97
N ARG A 153 5.89 -5.60 -31.95
CA ARG A 153 5.01 -4.43 -31.82
C ARG A 153 5.61 -3.29 -30.99
N MET A 154 6.79 -3.51 -30.39
CA MET A 154 7.45 -2.56 -29.48
C MET A 154 6.54 -2.13 -28.33
N ILE A 155 5.90 -3.10 -27.68
CA ILE A 155 5.02 -2.88 -26.53
C ILE A 155 5.34 -3.84 -25.38
N ILE A 156 5.04 -3.40 -24.16
CA ILE A 156 4.96 -4.25 -22.98
C ILE A 156 3.50 -4.35 -22.56
N ARG A 157 3.01 -5.58 -22.39
CA ARG A 157 1.68 -5.85 -21.83
C ARG A 157 1.76 -5.83 -20.31
N VAL A 158 1.01 -4.92 -19.68
CA VAL A 158 0.87 -4.87 -18.22
C VAL A 158 -0.46 -5.51 -17.85
N GLU A 159 -0.40 -6.74 -17.33
CA GLU A 159 -1.56 -7.46 -16.81
C GLU A 159 -1.90 -7.02 -15.38
N GLN A 160 -3.19 -6.95 -15.05
CA GLN A 160 -3.67 -6.66 -13.69
C GLN A 160 -3.06 -5.39 -13.08
N GLY A 161 -2.97 -4.32 -13.89
CA GLY A 161 -2.56 -3.00 -13.42
C GLY A 161 -3.51 -2.42 -12.36
N LYS A 162 -3.31 -1.17 -11.95
CA LYS A 162 -4.13 -0.53 -10.90
C LYS A 162 -5.63 -0.69 -11.19
N GLY A 163 -6.35 -1.32 -10.25
CA GLY A 163 -7.79 -1.61 -10.38
C GLY A 163 -8.12 -2.86 -11.19
N GLY A 164 -7.15 -3.74 -11.45
CA GLY A 164 -7.35 -4.96 -12.25
C GLY A 164 -7.49 -4.68 -13.75
N LYS A 165 -6.93 -3.56 -14.24
CA LYS A 165 -7.03 -3.15 -15.64
C LYS A 165 -5.73 -3.45 -16.37
N ASP A 166 -5.85 -4.18 -17.47
CA ASP A 166 -4.76 -4.41 -18.39
C ASP A 166 -4.48 -3.16 -19.24
N ARG A 167 -3.21 -2.92 -19.57
CA ARG A 167 -2.82 -1.87 -20.51
C ARG A 167 -1.56 -2.26 -21.27
N ASN A 168 -1.39 -1.69 -22.46
CA ASN A 168 -0.12 -1.73 -23.18
C ASN A 168 0.66 -0.44 -22.91
N VAL A 169 1.97 -0.55 -22.77
CA VAL A 169 2.90 0.58 -22.69
C VAL A 169 3.96 0.45 -23.78
N MET A 170 4.49 1.57 -24.24
CA MET A 170 5.49 1.59 -25.31
C MET A 170 6.83 1.08 -24.78
N LEU A 171 7.50 0.25 -25.59
CA LEU A 171 8.86 -0.23 -25.36
C LEU A 171 9.82 0.61 -26.22
N SER A 172 10.79 1.29 -25.61
CA SER A 172 11.82 1.97 -26.39
C SER A 172 12.85 0.97 -26.94
N PRO A 173 13.47 1.24 -28.11
CA PRO A 173 14.54 0.38 -28.65
C PRO A 173 15.69 0.19 -27.66
N SER A 174 16.12 1.25 -26.99
CA SER A 174 17.15 1.21 -25.94
C SER A 174 16.78 0.31 -24.76
N LEU A 175 15.51 0.29 -24.38
CA LEU A 175 15.02 -0.57 -23.31
C LEU A 175 14.97 -2.03 -23.76
N LEU A 176 14.59 -2.30 -25.00
CA LEU A 176 14.60 -3.65 -25.56
C LEU A 176 16.02 -4.24 -25.60
N GLU A 177 17.01 -3.46 -26.01
CA GLU A 177 18.42 -3.88 -25.99
C GLU A 177 18.88 -4.26 -24.58
N LEU A 178 18.56 -3.41 -23.59
CA LEU A 178 18.87 -3.69 -22.19
C LEU A 178 18.18 -4.96 -21.66
N LEU A 179 16.94 -5.22 -22.08
CA LEU A 179 16.19 -6.42 -21.68
C LEU A 179 16.66 -7.70 -22.36
N ARG A 180 17.47 -7.60 -23.43
CA ARG A 180 18.04 -8.73 -24.17
C ARG A 180 19.53 -8.98 -23.88
N THR A 181 20.11 -8.17 -23.01
CA THR A 181 21.49 -8.35 -22.52
C THR A 181 21.56 -9.46 -21.49
#